data_AF-A0AAE0ZKD2-F1
#
_entry.id   AF-A0AAE0ZKD2-F1
#
_cell.length_a   1.000
_cell.length_b   1.000
_cell.length_c   1.000
_cell.angle_alpha   90.00
_cell.angle_beta   90.00
_cell.angle_gamma   90.00
#
_symmetry.space_group_name_H-M   'P 1'
#
loop_
_entity.id
_entity.type
_entity.pdbx_description
1 polymer ?
#
loop_
_entity_poly.entity_id
_entity_poly.type
_entity_poly.pdbx_seq_one_letter_code
_entity_poly.pdbx_strand_id
1 'polypeptide(L)'
;MAAVQSTGLNSTVQSPGLYAAVQSTGLYSTVQSTGLYSTVQSPGLNSTVQSTGLDSTVQSPGLYSTVQSAHGYILCMAPVYWAILYGPV
;
A
#
# COMPACT_ATOMS: atom_id res chain seq x y z
N MET A 1 -5.71 3.33 -14.35
CA MET A 1 -5.25 4.15 -13.21
C MET A 1 -6.49 4.64 -12.47
N ALA A 2 -6.64 4.24 -11.21
CA ALA A 2 -7.72 4.71 -10.35
C ALA A 2 -7.16 5.68 -9.31
N ALA A 3 -7.79 6.85 -9.14
CA ALA A 3 -7.46 7.82 -8.11
C ALA A 3 -8.65 7.94 -7.15
N VAL A 4 -8.41 7.76 -5.85
CA VAL A 4 -9.48 7.81 -4.84
C VAL A 4 -9.08 8.78 -3.74
N GLN A 5 -10.01 9.70 -3.43
CA GLN A 5 -9.89 10.64 -2.31
C GLN A 5 -11.08 10.46 -1.37
N SER A 6 -10.82 10.17 -0.10
CA SER A 6 -11.86 9.99 0.92
C SER A 6 -11.37 10.43 2.30
N THR A 7 -12.26 10.67 3.26
CA THR A 7 -11.89 10.86 4.67
C THR A 7 -11.64 9.51 5.36
N GLY A 8 -12.37 8.48 4.96
CA GLY A 8 -12.17 7.11 5.41
C GLY A 8 -12.34 6.17 4.22
N LEU A 9 -11.38 5.28 4.02
CA LEU A 9 -11.46 4.25 2.99
C LEU A 9 -11.35 2.87 3.63
N ASN A 10 -12.35 2.03 3.39
CA ASN A 10 -12.26 0.59 3.61
C ASN A 10 -12.47 -0.11 2.27
N SER A 11 -11.50 -0.91 1.83
CA SER A 11 -11.57 -1.55 0.51
C SER A 11 -10.86 -2.89 0.49
N THR A 12 -11.51 -3.87 -0.15
CA THR A 12 -10.89 -5.14 -0.51
C THR A 12 -10.81 -5.21 -2.03
N VAL A 13 -9.60 -5.38 -2.56
CA VAL A 13 -9.36 -5.40 -4.00
C VAL A 13 -8.66 -6.70 -4.37
N GLN A 14 -9.25 -7.43 -5.31
CA GLN A 14 -8.61 -8.55 -5.98
C GLN A 14 -8.52 -8.24 -7.47
N SER A 15 -7.31 -8.23 -8.01
CA SER A 15 -7.09 -7.98 -9.44
C SER A 15 -5.81 -8.67 -9.90
N PRO A 16 -5.71 -9.21 -11.11
CA PRO A 16 -4.42 -9.67 -11.64
C PRO A 16 -3.39 -8.52 -11.73
N GLY A 17 -3.84 -7.29 -11.99
CA GLY A 17 -2.98 -6.10 -12.00
C GLY A 17 -3.68 -4.90 -11.38
N LEU A 18 -3.03 -4.22 -10.44
CA LEU A 18 -3.59 -3.03 -9.79
C LEU A 18 -2.65 -1.84 -9.91
N TYR A 19 -3.20 -0.73 -10.41
CA TYR A 19 -2.54 0.58 -10.49
C TYR A 19 -3.44 1.64 -9.86
N ALA A 20 -3.09 2.07 -8.65
CA ALA A 20 -3.93 2.97 -7.85
C ALA A 20 -3.15 4.09 -7.15
N ALA A 21 -3.74 5.28 -7.11
CA ALA A 21 -3.31 6.38 -6.26
C ALA A 21 -4.42 6.67 -5.24
N VAL A 22 -4.10 6.64 -3.96
CA VAL A 22 -5.09 6.80 -2.90
C VAL A 22 -4.65 7.85 -1.91
N GLN A 23 -5.53 8.81 -1.66
CA GLN A 23 -5.33 9.83 -0.63
C GLN A 23 -6.49 9.73 0.36
N SER A 24 -6.19 9.44 1.62
CA SER A 24 -7.22 9.35 2.66
C SER A 24 -6.77 9.94 3.98
N THR A 25 -7.69 10.36 4.86
CA THR A 25 -7.31 10.67 6.25
C THR A 25 -7.14 9.41 7.12
N GLY A 26 -7.82 8.32 6.74
CA GLY A 26 -7.66 6.99 7.31
C GLY A 26 -7.91 5.92 6.25
N LEU A 27 -7.01 4.95 6.09
CA LEU A 27 -7.14 3.91 5.08
C LEU A 27 -6.97 2.52 5.67
N TYR A 28 -7.98 1.67 5.45
CA TYR A 28 -8.01 0.26 5.76
C TYR A 28 -8.16 -0.49 4.44
N SER A 29 -7.17 -1.27 4.03
CA SER A 29 -7.25 -1.94 2.73
C SER A 29 -6.61 -3.32 2.72
N THR A 30 -7.28 -4.25 2.04
CA THR A 30 -6.73 -5.57 1.76
C THR A 30 -6.63 -5.72 0.25
N VAL A 31 -5.42 -5.96 -0.25
CA VAL A 31 -5.19 -6.09 -1.68
C VAL A 31 -4.49 -7.40 -1.99
N GLN A 32 -5.08 -8.15 -2.94
CA GLN A 32 -4.47 -9.33 -3.53
C GLN A 32 -4.29 -9.10 -5.03
N SER A 33 -3.05 -9.18 -5.50
CA SER A 33 -2.75 -9.00 -6.93
C SER A 33 -1.61 -9.89 -7.42
N THR A 34 -1.45 -10.07 -8.73
CA THR A 34 -0.19 -10.61 -9.25
C THR A 34 0.84 -9.50 -9.49
N GLY A 35 0.39 -8.33 -9.93
CA GLY A 35 1.22 -7.11 -10.02
C GLY A 35 0.54 -5.93 -9.35
N LEU A 36 1.23 -5.27 -8.42
CA LEU A 36 0.67 -4.14 -7.69
C LEU A 36 1.58 -2.92 -7.76
N TYR A 37 1.03 -1.82 -8.26
CA TYR A 37 1.64 -0.51 -8.30
C TYR A 37 0.73 0.48 -7.58
N SER A 38 1.17 1.01 -6.45
CA SER A 38 0.30 1.89 -5.65
C SER A 38 1.02 3.04 -5.00
N THR A 39 0.40 4.23 -5.02
CA THR A 39 0.81 5.36 -4.20
C THR A 39 -0.27 5.66 -3.18
N VAL A 40 0.07 5.60 -1.88
CA VAL A 40 -0.88 5.85 -0.80
C VAL A 40 -0.37 6.97 0.09
N GLN A 41 -1.22 7.97 0.32
CA GLN A 41 -0.98 9.05 1.27
C GLN A 41 -2.10 9.04 2.31
N SER A 42 -1.75 8.78 3.58
CA SER A 42 -2.72 8.83 4.67
C SER A 42 -2.08 9.15 6.02
N PRO A 43 -2.66 10.00 6.88
CA PRO A 43 -2.29 10.16 8.29
C PRO A 43 -2.30 8.83 9.08
N GLY A 44 -3.27 7.95 8.80
CA GLY A 44 -3.40 6.63 9.41
C GLY A 44 -3.63 5.57 8.34
N LEU A 45 -2.75 4.57 8.28
CA LEU A 45 -2.79 3.51 7.27
C LEU A 45 -2.72 2.15 7.95
N ASN A 46 -3.73 1.32 7.70
CA ASN A 46 -3.72 -0.10 7.98
C ASN A 46 -3.92 -0.85 6.66
N SER A 47 -2.93 -1.61 6.21
CA SER A 47 -3.05 -2.32 4.93
C SER A 47 -2.45 -3.71 4.95
N THR A 48 -3.14 -4.66 4.32
CA THR A 48 -2.61 -5.98 4.04
C THR A 48 -2.47 -6.13 2.53
N VAL A 49 -1.26 -6.36 2.04
CA VAL A 49 -1.01 -6.53 0.61
C VAL A 49 -0.34 -7.86 0.35
N GLN A 50 -0.92 -8.64 -0.54
CA GLN A 50 -0.35 -9.88 -1.02
C GLN A 50 -0.18 -9.79 -2.55
N SER A 51 1.06 -9.86 -3.01
CA SER A 51 1.35 -9.79 -4.44
C SER A 51 2.45 -10.74 -4.88
N THR A 52 2.58 -11.03 -6.18
CA THR A 52 3.80 -11.68 -6.70
C THR A 52 4.86 -10.65 -7.11
N GLY A 53 4.43 -9.50 -7.65
CA GLY A 53 5.26 -8.33 -7.95
C GLY A 53 4.66 -7.09 -7.28
N LEU A 54 5.46 -6.35 -6.51
CA LEU A 54 4.96 -5.21 -5.74
C LEU A 54 5.87 -3.98 -5.82
N ASP A 55 5.26 -2.85 -6.11
CA ASP A 55 5.89 -1.54 -6.18
C ASP A 55 4.94 -0.54 -5.51
N SER A 56 5.19 -0.26 -4.23
CA SER A 56 4.29 0.62 -3.47
C SER A 56 5.05 1.73 -2.80
N THR A 57 4.54 2.95 -2.97
CA THR A 57 4.95 4.12 -2.21
C THR A 57 3.87 4.46 -1.20
N VAL A 58 4.26 4.54 0.06
CA VAL A 58 3.35 4.79 1.17
C VAL A 58 3.88 5.95 1.99
N GLN A 59 3.07 7.00 2.17
CA GLN A 59 3.37 8.12 3.05
C GLN A 59 2.34 8.16 4.17
N SER A 60 2.77 7.78 5.38
CA SER A 60 1.90 7.80 6.56
C SER A 60 2.69 8.01 7.85
N PRO A 61 2.29 8.97 8.72
CA PRO A 61 2.82 9.09 10.07
C PRO A 61 2.40 7.94 10.99
N GLY A 62 1.24 7.30 10.75
CA GLY A 62 0.80 6.09 11.46
C GLY A 62 0.64 4.93 10.48
N LEU A 63 1.72 4.16 10.26
CA LEU A 63 1.71 3.02 9.34
C LEU A 63 1.66 1.69 10.09
N TYR A 64 0.62 0.92 9.84
CA TYR A 64 0.58 -0.53 10.04
C TYR A 64 0.37 -1.19 8.68
N SER A 65 1.36 -1.91 8.18
CA SER A 65 1.18 -2.65 6.93
C SER A 65 1.86 -4.00 6.98
N THR A 66 1.13 -5.01 6.53
CA THR A 66 1.64 -6.36 6.33
C THR A 66 1.71 -6.59 4.84
N VAL A 67 2.93 -6.82 4.34
CA VAL A 67 3.11 -7.12 2.92
C VAL A 67 3.79 -8.46 2.75
N GLN A 68 3.17 -9.27 1.90
CA GLN A 68 3.71 -10.53 1.41
C GLN A 68 3.88 -10.39 -0.09
N SER A 69 5.12 -10.25 -0.55
CA SER A 69 5.44 -10.27 -1.97
C SER A 69 6.58 -11.22 -2.26
N ALA A 70 6.49 -11.97 -3.37
CA ALA A 70 7.59 -12.81 -3.84
C ALA A 70 8.76 -11.96 -4.37
N HIS A 71 8.44 -10.85 -5.06
CA HIS A 71 9.44 -9.87 -5.50
C HIS A 71 8.83 -8.47 -5.43
N GLY A 72 9.64 -7.46 -5.12
CA GLY A 72 9.16 -6.07 -5.06
C GLY A 72 9.77 -5.24 -3.94
N TYR A 73 9.45 -3.95 -3.93
CA TYR A 73 9.89 -3.01 -2.91
C TYR A 73 8.73 -2.15 -2.42
N ILE A 74 8.79 -1.81 -1.13
CA ILE A 74 7.91 -0.81 -0.52
C ILE A 74 8.75 0.33 -0.03
N LEU A 75 8.41 1.51 -0.51
CA LEU A 75 8.94 2.75 0.00
C LEU A 75 7.97 3.33 1.03
N CYS A 76 8.28 3.12 2.30
CA CYS A 76 7.56 3.76 3.39
C CYS A 76 8.26 5.08 3.77
N MET A 77 7.49 6.17 3.71
CA MET A 77 7.91 7.50 4.12
C MET A 77 7.07 7.90 5.35
N ALA A 78 7.53 7.52 6.53
CA ALA A 78 7.05 8.08 7.79
C ALA A 78 7.97 9.24 8.19
N PRO A 79 7.45 10.31 8.83
CA PRO A 79 8.26 11.46 9.26
C PRO A 79 9.34 11.11 10.30
N VAL A 80 9.33 9.88 10.87
CA VAL A 80 10.25 9.46 11.94
C VAL A 80 10.98 8.14 11.64
N TYR A 81 10.61 7.38 10.61
CA TYR A 81 11.28 6.12 10.29
C TYR A 81 11.27 5.88 8.77
N TRP A 82 12.46 5.96 8.17
CA TRP A 82 12.70 5.40 6.85
C TRP A 82 12.84 3.89 7.03
N ALA A 83 11.93 3.11 6.47
CA ALA A 83 12.09 1.67 6.36
C ALA A 83 11.81 1.28 4.91
N ILE A 84 12.87 0.93 4.17
CA ILE A 84 12.69 0.08 2.99
C ILE A 84 12.47 -1.33 3.53
N LEU A 85 11.25 -1.84 3.43
CA LEU A 85 11.01 -3.27 3.57
C LEU A 85 11.28 -3.92 2.22
N TYR A 86 12.36 -4.70 2.14
CA TYR A 86 12.56 -5.66 1.07
C TYR A 86 11.62 -6.85 1.31
N GLY A 87 10.80 -7.21 0.32
CA GLY A 87 10.01 -8.45 0.37
C GLY A 87 10.95 -9.67 0.40
N PRO A 88 10.60 -10.77 1.11
CA PRO A 88 11.51 -11.89 1.32
C PRO A 88 11.70 -12.75 0.06
N VAL A 89 12.90 -13.33 -0.02
CA VAL A 89 13.32 -14.47 -0.85
C VAL A 89 12.34 -15.64 -0.86
#